data_AF-A0A2T9ZTW7-F1
#
_entry.id   AF-A0A2T9ZTW7-F1
#
_cell.length_a   1.000
_cell.length_b   1.000
_cell.length_c   1.000
_cell.angle_alpha   90.00
_cell.angle_beta   90.00
_cell.angle_gamma   90.00
#
_symmetry.space_group_name_H-M   'P 1'
#
loop_
_entity.id
_entity.type
_entity.pdbx_description
1 polymer ?
#
loop_
_entity_poly.entity_id
_entity_poly.type
_entity_poly.pdbx_seq_one_letter_code
_entity_poly.pdbx_strand_id
1 'polypeptide(L)'
;MLFKATDAAAQSSEQLAAITALGSLNGIALHCNALSETQRIKRELVATLPKRRQLGELFDYETNRSFMAFIEKNDTCPSPQSLAQQVDEALGRLQSLYPAR
;
A
#
# COMPACT_ATOMS: atom_id res chain seq x y z
N MET A 1 29.82 26.67 2.00
CA MET A 1 29.06 25.41 2.12
C MET A 1 27.80 25.57 1.29
N LEU A 2 27.70 24.92 0.14
CA LEU A 2 26.50 24.97 -0.71
C LEU A 2 25.52 23.89 -0.23
N PHE A 3 24.38 24.32 0.29
CA PHE A 3 23.22 23.46 0.48
C PHE A 3 22.76 22.96 -0.90
N LYS A 4 23.01 21.70 -1.22
CA LYS A 4 22.30 21.03 -2.32
C LYS A 4 20.84 20.89 -1.89
N ALA A 5 19.97 21.72 -2.46
CA ALA A 5 18.54 21.41 -2.46
C ALA A 5 18.39 20.04 -3.14
N THR A 6 18.10 19.01 -2.35
CA THR A 6 17.60 17.75 -2.91
C THR A 6 16.23 18.03 -3.50
N ASP A 7 16.13 18.03 -4.82
CA ASP A 7 14.86 18.06 -5.52
C ASP A 7 13.92 17.02 -4.91
N ALA A 8 12.73 17.48 -4.52
CA ALA A 8 11.65 16.59 -4.15
C ALA A 8 11.17 15.86 -5.41
N ALA A 9 11.88 14.80 -5.81
CA ALA A 9 11.52 14.02 -6.99
C ALA A 9 10.06 13.59 -6.89
N ALA A 10 9.26 13.94 -7.91
CA ALA A 10 7.90 13.46 -8.06
C ALA A 10 7.92 11.93 -8.14
N GLN A 11 6.88 11.29 -7.62
CA GLN A 11 6.76 9.84 -7.74
C GLN A 11 6.36 9.48 -9.17
N SER A 12 6.94 8.41 -9.70
CA SER A 12 6.50 7.82 -10.97
C SER A 12 5.09 7.24 -10.86
N SER A 13 4.44 7.01 -12.01
CA SER A 13 3.16 6.32 -12.08
C SER A 13 3.21 4.93 -11.43
N GLU A 14 4.30 4.20 -11.65
CA GLU A 14 4.48 2.83 -11.13
C GLU A 14 4.62 2.83 -9.61
N GLN A 15 5.33 3.83 -9.07
CA GLN A 15 5.46 4.06 -7.63
C GLN A 15 4.11 4.32 -6.96
N LEU A 16 3.31 5.23 -7.53
CA LEU A 16 1.96 5.51 -7.02
C LEU A 16 1.03 4.29 -7.16
N ALA A 17 1.10 3.57 -8.28
CA ALA A 17 0.30 2.37 -8.52
C ALA A 17 0.60 1.26 -7.49
N ALA A 18 1.85 1.10 -7.05
CA ALA A 18 2.20 0.14 -6.00
C ALA A 18 1.56 0.50 -4.64
N ILE A 19 1.51 1.79 -4.30
CA ILE A 19 0.80 2.27 -3.10
C ILE A 19 -0.70 1.99 -3.21
N THR A 20 -1.29 2.28 -4.38
CA THR A 20 -2.71 2.03 -4.65
C THR A 20 -3.06 0.54 -4.51
N ALA A 21 -2.22 -0.36 -5.04
CA ALA A 21 -2.43 -1.80 -4.93
C ALA A 21 -2.43 -2.26 -3.46
N LEU A 22 -1.48 -1.79 -2.66
CA LEU A 22 -1.42 -2.10 -1.23
C LEU A 22 -2.60 -1.49 -0.45
N GLY A 23 -3.04 -0.28 -0.80
CA GLY A 23 -4.26 0.32 -0.24
C GLY A 23 -5.47 -0.57 -0.51
N SER A 24 -5.65 -1.02 -1.76
CA SER A 24 -6.75 -1.91 -2.11
C SER A 24 -6.72 -3.23 -1.35
N LEU A 25 -5.57 -3.91 -1.29
CA LEU A 25 -5.40 -5.15 -0.53
C LEU A 25 -5.66 -4.95 0.97
N ASN A 26 -5.25 -3.82 1.54
CA ASN A 26 -5.53 -3.48 2.93
C ASN A 26 -7.03 -3.26 3.19
N GLY A 27 -7.76 -2.65 2.24
CA GLY A 27 -9.22 -2.53 2.32
C GLY A 27 -9.93 -3.89 2.34
N ILE A 28 -9.49 -4.83 1.49
CA ILE A 28 -9.99 -6.22 1.48
C ILE A 28 -9.64 -6.91 2.81
N ALA A 29 -8.40 -6.80 3.27
CA ALA A 29 -7.95 -7.41 4.52
C ALA A 29 -8.75 -6.91 5.73
N LEU A 30 -9.07 -5.61 5.79
CA LEU A 30 -9.93 -5.03 6.82
C LEU A 30 -11.35 -5.61 6.78
N HIS A 31 -11.97 -5.67 5.61
CA HIS A 31 -13.31 -6.26 5.45
C HIS A 31 -13.33 -7.73 5.92
N CYS A 32 -12.28 -8.47 5.58
CA CYS A 32 -12.15 -9.89 5.88
C CYS A 32 -11.58 -10.19 7.28
N ASN A 33 -11.41 -9.19 8.15
CA ASN A 33 -10.83 -9.31 9.49
C ASN A 33 -9.40 -9.94 9.51
N ALA A 34 -8.67 -9.84 8.40
CA ALA A 34 -7.29 -10.32 8.26
C ALA A 34 -6.30 -9.31 8.87
N LEU A 35 -6.41 -9.08 10.19
CA LEU A 35 -5.67 -8.02 10.89
C LEU A 35 -4.15 -8.19 10.83
N SER A 36 -3.65 -9.42 10.72
CA SER A 36 -2.20 -9.68 10.56
C SER A 36 -1.66 -9.05 9.26
N GLU A 37 -2.40 -9.18 8.15
CA GLU A 37 -2.03 -8.59 6.86
C GLU A 37 -2.15 -7.08 6.88
N THR A 38 -3.23 -6.53 7.46
CA THR A 38 -3.38 -5.07 7.65
C THR A 38 -2.18 -4.47 8.38
N GLN A 39 -1.74 -5.11 9.47
CA GLN A 39 -0.59 -4.63 10.22
C GLN A 39 0.71 -4.76 9.43
N ARG A 40 0.87 -5.87 8.70
CA ARG A 40 2.06 -6.13 7.88
C ARG A 40 2.21 -5.10 6.76
N ILE A 41 1.15 -4.85 5.99
CA ILE A 41 1.11 -3.84 4.93
C ILE A 41 1.52 -2.47 5.48
N LYS A 42 0.92 -2.04 6.59
CA LYS A 42 1.22 -0.73 7.20
C LYS A 42 2.66 -0.62 7.69
N ARG A 43 3.21 -1.67 8.31
CA ARG A 43 4.61 -1.69 8.76
C ARG A 43 5.57 -1.52 7.59
N GLU A 44 5.36 -2.27 6.52
CA GLU A 44 6.22 -2.22 5.34
C GLU A 44 6.12 -0.88 4.61
N LEU A 45 4.93 -0.29 4.50
CA LEU A 45 4.77 1.05 3.94
C LEU A 45 5.56 2.10 4.73
N VAL A 46 5.48 2.07 6.06
CA VAL A 46 6.22 3.00 6.92
C VAL A 46 7.74 2.79 6.80
N ALA A 47 8.19 1.55 6.64
CA ALA A 47 9.60 1.23 6.48
C ALA A 47 10.15 1.61 5.09
N THR A 48 9.33 1.47 4.05
CA THR A 48 9.76 1.57 2.64
C THR A 48 9.56 2.97 2.05
N LEU A 49 8.44 3.63 2.36
CA LEU A 49 8.09 4.89 1.71
C LEU A 49 8.88 6.08 2.27
N PRO A 50 9.23 7.07 1.43
CA PRO A 50 9.72 8.34 1.94
C PRO A 50 8.63 9.02 2.78
N LYS A 51 9.02 9.67 3.87
CA LYS A 51 8.11 10.38 4.78
C LYS A 51 7.46 11.59 4.09
N ARG A 52 6.41 11.34 3.31
CA ARG A 52 5.62 12.33 2.58
C ARG A 52 4.15 12.06 2.83
N ARG A 53 3.45 13.08 3.33
CA ARG A 53 2.04 13.01 3.70
C ARG A 53 1.16 12.49 2.55
N GLN A 54 1.38 12.98 1.32
CA GLN A 54 0.58 12.61 0.16
C GLN A 54 0.60 11.10 -0.15
N LEU A 55 1.69 10.39 0.17
CA LEU A 55 1.79 8.95 -0.08
C LEU A 55 0.97 8.15 0.93
N GLY A 56 0.95 8.58 2.20
CA GLY A 56 0.06 8.02 3.21
C GLY A 56 -1.41 8.29 2.87
N GLU A 57 -1.73 9.52 2.45
CA GLU A 57 -3.09 9.89 2.03
C GLU A 57 -3.59 9.05 0.85
N LEU A 58 -2.72 8.75 -0.13
CA LEU A 58 -3.05 7.85 -1.23
C LEU A 58 -3.39 6.43 -0.74
N PHE A 59 -2.56 5.87 0.15
CA PHE A 59 -2.81 4.55 0.73
C PHE A 59 -4.13 4.50 1.52
N ASP A 60 -4.40 5.52 2.34
CA ASP A 60 -5.61 5.60 3.15
C ASP A 60 -6.86 5.77 2.29
N TYR A 61 -6.79 6.61 1.25
CA TYR A 61 -7.87 6.79 0.28
C TYR A 61 -8.23 5.47 -0.42
N GLU A 62 -7.22 4.76 -0.94
CA GLU A 62 -7.41 3.50 -1.65
C GLU A 62 -7.88 2.37 -0.74
N THR A 63 -7.42 2.36 0.52
CA THR A 63 -7.95 1.47 1.56
C THR A 63 -9.44 1.68 1.74
N ASN A 64 -9.87 2.92 1.98
CA ASN A 64 -11.28 3.22 2.23
C ASN A 64 -12.14 2.90 1.00
N ARG A 65 -11.67 3.31 -0.19
CA ARG A 65 -12.35 3.02 -1.46
C ARG A 65 -12.56 1.53 -1.66
N SER A 66 -11.52 0.72 -1.45
CA SER A 66 -11.59 -0.73 -1.65
C SER A 66 -12.45 -1.42 -0.60
N PHE A 67 -12.38 -0.98 0.66
CA PHE A 67 -13.24 -1.51 1.73
C PHE A 67 -14.73 -1.29 1.41
N MET A 68 -15.10 -0.07 1.02
CA MET A 68 -16.49 0.26 0.65
C MET A 68 -16.94 -0.51 -0.60
N ALA A 69 -16.10 -0.57 -1.63
CA ALA A 69 -16.41 -1.31 -2.86
C ALA A 69 -16.65 -2.81 -2.61
N PHE A 70 -15.91 -3.42 -1.66
CA PHE A 70 -16.09 -4.82 -1.30
C PHE A 70 -17.43 -5.08 -0.62
N ILE A 71 -17.87 -4.14 0.25
CA ILE A 71 -19.21 -4.18 0.87
C ILE A 71 -20.30 -4.03 -0.19
N GLU A 72 -20.18 -3.03 -1.07
CA GLU A 72 -21.19 -2.73 -2.10
C GLU A 72 -21.39 -3.89 -3.08
N LYS A 73 -20.30 -4.59 -3.44
CA LYS A 73 -20.34 -5.75 -4.33
C LYS A 73 -20.78 -7.03 -3.63
N ASN A 74 -20.75 -7.06 -2.30
CA ASN A 74 -20.94 -8.27 -1.50
C ASN A 74 -19.98 -9.40 -1.96
N ASP A 75 -18.72 -9.04 -2.19
CA ASP A 75 -17.68 -9.97 -2.65
C ASP A 75 -17.34 -11.00 -1.55
N THR A 76 -16.84 -12.16 -1.96
CA THR A 76 -16.39 -13.20 -1.01
C THR A 76 -14.94 -13.00 -0.62
N CYS A 77 -14.65 -13.06 0.68
CA CYS A 77 -13.29 -12.96 1.18
C CYS A 77 -12.35 -13.99 0.55
N PRO A 78 -11.16 -13.58 0.09
CA PRO A 78 -10.16 -14.52 -0.39
C PRO A 78 -9.72 -15.48 0.71
N SER A 79 -9.19 -16.63 0.32
CA SER A 79 -8.55 -17.53 1.29
C SER A 79 -7.37 -16.82 1.98
N PRO A 80 -7.03 -17.18 3.24
CA PRO A 80 -5.87 -16.61 3.92
C PRO A 80 -4.58 -16.73 3.11
N GLN A 81 -4.35 -17.89 2.48
CA GLN A 81 -3.17 -18.14 1.65
C GLN A 81 -3.15 -17.25 0.41
N SER A 82 -4.27 -17.13 -0.30
CA SER A 82 -4.34 -16.29 -1.50
C SER A 82 -4.19 -14.80 -1.19
N LEU A 83 -4.72 -14.34 -0.05
CA LEU A 83 -4.54 -12.96 0.38
C LEU A 83 -3.08 -12.69 0.75
N ALA A 84 -2.45 -13.58 1.53
CA ALA A 84 -1.04 -13.47 1.91
C ALA A 84 -0.12 -13.41 0.68
N GLN A 85 -0.36 -14.26 -0.32
CA GLN A 85 0.41 -14.24 -1.57
C GLN A 85 0.26 -12.91 -2.33
N GLN A 86 -0.96 -12.38 -2.46
CA GLN A 86 -1.19 -11.08 -3.10
C GLN A 86 -0.47 -9.94 -2.36
N VAL A 87 -0.47 -9.99 -1.03
CA VAL A 87 0.26 -9.04 -0.19
C VAL A 87 1.77 -9.18 -0.39
N ASP A 88 2.31 -10.40 -0.44
CA ASP A 88 3.74 -10.66 -0.71
C ASP A 88 4.19 -10.04 -2.04
N GLU A 89 3.43 -10.30 -3.10
CA GLU A 89 3.73 -9.80 -4.45
C GLU A 89 3.68 -8.26 -4.50
N ALA A 90 2.66 -7.65 -3.88
CA ALA A 90 2.52 -6.20 -3.84
C ALA A 90 3.61 -5.52 -3.00
N LEU A 91 4.01 -6.13 -1.88
CA LEU A 91 5.10 -5.64 -1.04
C LEU A 91 6.45 -5.75 -1.75
N GLY A 92 6.73 -6.88 -2.41
CA GLY A 92 7.94 -7.03 -3.23
C GLY A 92 7.99 -6.00 -4.35
N ARG A 93 6.84 -5.71 -4.99
CA ARG A 93 6.75 -4.65 -5.99
C ARG A 93 7.05 -3.28 -5.41
N LEU A 94 6.48 -2.93 -4.24
CA LEU A 94 6.75 -1.67 -3.55
C LEU A 94 8.24 -1.51 -3.28
N GLN A 95 8.86 -2.50 -2.64
CA GLN A 95 10.29 -2.49 -2.28
C GLN A 95 11.19 -2.35 -3.52
N SER A 96 10.83 -2.96 -4.65
CA SER A 96 11.58 -2.81 -5.92
C SER A 96 11.55 -1.37 -6.49
N LEU A 97 10.49 -0.62 -6.20
CA LEU A 97 10.26 0.74 -6.72
C LEU A 97 10.72 1.84 -5.77
N TYR A 98 10.88 1.49 -4.50
CA TYR A 98 11.29 2.36 -3.42
C TYR A 98 12.56 1.78 -2.78
N PRO A 99 13.71 1.93 -3.45
CA PRO A 99 14.96 1.39 -2.94
C PRO A 99 15.27 1.99 -1.57
N ALA A 100 15.86 1.16 -0.72
CA ALA A 100 16.34 1.57 0.59
C ALA A 100 17.26 2.80 0.44
N ARG A 101 17.05 3.78 1.32
CA ARG A 101 17.93 4.95 1.43
C ARG A 101 19.26 4.58 2.06
#